data_AF-A0AB38X4R7-F1
#
_entry.id   AF-A0AB38X4R7-F1
#
_cell.length_a   1.000
_cell.length_b   1.000
_cell.length_c   1.000
_cell.angle_alpha   90.00
_cell.angle_beta   90.00
_cell.angle_gamma   90.00
#
_symmetry.space_group_name_H-M   'P 1'
#
loop_
_entity.id
_entity.type
_entity.pdbx_description
1 polymer ?
#
loop_
_entity_poly.entity_id
_entity_poly.type
_entity_poly.pdbx_seq_one_letter_code
_entity_poly.pdbx_strand_id
1 'polypeptide(L)' 'MMKIYEQYKGTQLSVPVHLYDRDLVAQRVIREFNGCNQQDLARIYGYSEKWVKSVLRQSRQDEQLAAKQHRD' A
#
# COMPACT_ATOMS: atom_id res chain seq x y z
N MET A 1 17.21 -17.39 20.37
CA MET A 1 15.90 -17.66 21.00
C MET A 1 14.79 -17.07 20.14
N MET A 2 14.16 -17.89 19.29
CA MET A 2 13.01 -17.49 18.47
C MET A 2 11.73 -17.79 19.26
N LYS A 3 11.26 -16.83 20.07
CA LYS A 3 10.03 -16.98 20.89
C LYS A 3 8.83 -17.45 20.08
N ILE A 4 8.73 -16.99 18.83
CA ILE A 4 7.68 -17.40 17.89
C ILE A 4 7.76 -18.91 17.60
N TYR A 5 8.95 -19.45 17.33
CA TYR A 5 9.08 -20.88 17.05
C TYR A 5 8.71 -21.73 18.26
N GLU A 6 9.16 -21.37 19.45
CA GLU A 6 8.82 -22.14 20.66
C GLU A 6 7.33 -22.11 20.99
N GLN A 7 6.65 -20.99 20.75
CA GLN A 7 5.22 -20.82 21.03
C GLN A 7 4.30 -21.43 19.97
N TYR A 8 4.73 -21.47 18.70
CA TYR A 8 3.87 -21.87 17.58
C TYR A 8 4.34 -23.16 16.87
N LYS A 9 5.42 -23.81 17.32
CA LYS A 9 5.85 -25.10 16.76
C LYS A 9 4.73 -26.14 16.86
N GLY A 10 4.50 -26.87 15.77
CA GLY A 10 3.43 -27.86 15.66
C GLY A 10 2.04 -27.31 15.35
N THR A 11 1.90 -26.00 15.15
CA THR A 11 0.64 -25.36 14.71
C THR A 11 0.82 -24.74 13.31
N GLN A 12 -0.22 -24.79 12.48
CA GLN A 12 -0.25 -24.08 11.20
C GLN A 12 -0.73 -22.65 11.42
N LEU A 13 0.14 -21.66 11.21
CA LEU A 13 -0.19 -20.25 11.33
C LEU A 13 -0.73 -19.71 9.99
N SER A 14 -1.94 -19.17 10.00
CA SER A 14 -2.44 -18.35 8.88
C SER A 14 -2.02 -16.91 9.12
N VAL A 15 -1.11 -16.41 8.29
CA VAL A 15 -0.71 -15.00 8.33
C VAL A 15 -1.55 -14.19 7.33
N PRO A 16 -1.96 -12.96 7.71
CA PRO A 16 -2.60 -12.06 6.77
C PRO A 16 -1.67 -11.79 5.58
N VAL A 17 -2.25 -11.74 4.38
CA VAL A 17 -1.51 -11.39 3.16
C VAL A 17 -0.95 -9.97 3.25
N HIS A 18 -1.62 -9.09 4.01
CA HIS A 18 -1.23 -7.69 4.20
C HIS A 18 -1.11 -7.43 5.69
N LEU A 19 0.12 -7.21 6.16
CA LEU A 19 0.41 -6.90 7.56
C LEU A 19 0.30 -5.41 7.87
N TYR A 20 0.41 -4.56 6.84
CA TYR A 20 0.34 -3.12 6.95
C TYR A 20 -1.08 -2.61 6.71
N ASP A 21 -1.42 -1.52 7.40
CA ASP A 21 -2.66 -0.80 7.18
C ASP A 21 -2.74 -0.29 5.73
N ARG A 22 -3.87 -0.57 5.08
CA ARG A 22 -4.06 -0.27 3.66
C ARG A 22 -4.02 1.23 3.36
N ASP A 23 -4.59 2.06 4.24
CA ASP A 23 -4.70 3.50 4.03
C ASP A 23 -3.35 4.18 4.25
N LEU A 24 -2.59 3.71 5.24
CA LEU A 24 -1.21 4.15 5.45
C LEU A 24 -0.31 3.78 4.27
N VAL A 25 -0.46 2.56 3.72
CA VAL A 25 0.28 2.16 2.52
C VAL A 25 -0.11 3.02 1.33
N ALA A 26 -1.39 3.33 1.13
CA ALA A 26 -1.84 4.17 0.03
C ALA A 26 -1.19 5.57 0.08
N GLN A 27 -1.17 6.20 1.27
CA GLN A 27 -0.49 7.48 1.48
C GLN A 27 1.01 7.40 1.21
N ARG A 28 1.65 6.30 1.63
CA ARG A 28 3.08 6.08 1.43
C ARG A 28 3.43 5.88 -0.04
N VAL A 29 2.62 5.11 -0.77
CA VAL A 29 2.73 4.91 -2.22
C VAL A 29 2.64 6.24 -2.97
N ILE A 30 1.68 7.10 -2.63
CA ILE A 30 1.55 8.43 -3.26
C ILE A 30 2.80 9.27 -3.00
N ARG A 31 3.32 9.25 -1.77
CA ARG A 31 4.50 10.04 -1.37
C ARG A 31 5.80 9.55 -2.00
N GLU A 32 5.99 8.24 -2.12
CA GLU A 32 7.24 7.63 -2.62
C GLU A 32 7.25 7.40 -4.13
N PHE A 33 6.13 7.66 -4.82
CA PHE A 33 6.05 7.45 -6.25
C PHE A 33 6.91 8.46 -7.03
N ASN A 34 7.87 7.97 -7.81
CA ASN A 34 8.83 8.78 -8.55
C ASN A 34 8.56 8.85 -10.06
N GLY A 35 7.43 8.30 -10.53
CA GLY A 35 7.06 8.23 -11.95
C GLY A 35 7.24 6.84 -12.57
N CYS A 36 8.21 6.06 -12.11
CA CYS A 36 8.57 4.76 -12.72
C CYS A 36 8.59 3.57 -11.75
N ASN A 37 8.60 3.79 -10.43
CA ASN A 37 8.79 2.75 -9.41
C ASN A 37 7.52 2.00 -8.96
N GLN A 38 6.49 1.86 -9.83
CA GLN A 38 5.20 1.25 -9.44
C GLN A 38 5.34 -0.23 -9.06
N GLN A 39 6.19 -0.95 -9.81
CA GLN A 39 6.46 -2.36 -9.59
C GLN A 39 7.22 -2.59 -8.28
N ASP A 40 8.19 -1.72 -7.98
CA ASP A 40 8.96 -1.81 -6.74
C ASP A 40 8.07 -1.55 -5.52
N LEU A 41 7.21 -0.53 -5.58
CA LEU A 41 6.25 -0.22 -4.51
C LEU A 41 5.26 -1.38 -4.29
N ALA A 42 4.76 -1.98 -5.37
CA ALA A 42 3.89 -3.16 -5.30
C ALA A 42 4.58 -4.31 -4.54
N ARG A 43 5.84 -4.58 -4.88
CA ARG A 43 6.63 -5.65 -4.27
C ARG A 43 6.99 -5.37 -2.80
N ILE A 44 7.35 -4.15 -2.44
CA ILE A 44 7.70 -3.77 -1.06
C ILE A 44 6.50 -3.89 -0.13
N TYR A 45 5.33 -3.39 -0.57
CA TYR A 45 4.13 -3.36 0.28
C TYR A 45 3.23 -4.61 0.14
N GLY A 46 3.57 -5.55 -0.75
CA GLY A 46 2.81 -6.79 -0.93
C GLY A 46 1.48 -6.62 -1.66
N TYR A 47 1.37 -5.58 -2.51
CA TYR A 47 0.19 -5.29 -3.32
C TYR A 47 0.43 -5.61 -4.80
N SER A 48 -0.64 -5.67 -5.58
CA SER A 48 -0.53 -5.76 -7.04
C SER A 48 -0.17 -4.42 -7.67
N GLU A 49 0.52 -4.44 -8.81
CA GLU A 49 0.77 -3.22 -9.61
C GLU A 49 -0.54 -2.52 -10.01
N LYS A 50 -1.60 -3.29 -10.28
CA LYS A 50 -2.94 -2.76 -10.58
C LYS A 50 -3.48 -1.93 -9.41
N TRP A 51 -3.30 -2.41 -8.18
CA TRP A 51 -3.71 -1.68 -6.98
C TRP A 51 -2.92 -0.37 -6.82
N VAL A 52 -1.59 -0.43 -6.94
CA VAL A 52 -0.72 0.76 -6.90
C VAL A 52 -1.14 1.80 -7.95
N LYS A 53 -1.39 1.37 -9.19
CA LYS A 53 -1.90 2.25 -10.26
C LYS A 53 -3.27 2.86 -9.91
N SER A 54 -4.15 2.10 -9.26
CA SER A 54 -5.46 2.62 -8.85
C SER A 54 -5.36 3.70 -7.76
N VAL A 55 -4.48 3.52 -6.77
CA VAL A 55 -4.21 4.51 -5.72
C VAL A 55 -3.66 5.81 -6.34
N LEU A 56 -2.67 5.70 -7.23
CA LEU A 56 -2.09 6.86 -7.90
C LEU A 56 -3.09 7.58 -8.80
N ARG A 57 -4.04 6.86 -9.42
CA ARG A 57 -5.10 7.47 -10.23
C ARG A 57 -6.10 8.21 -9.35
N GLN A 58 -6.51 7.61 -8.23
CA GLN A 58 -7.45 8.21 -7.29
C GLN A 58 -6.89 9.53 -6.72
N SER A 59 -5.62 9.52 -6.28
CA SER A 59 -4.94 10.72 -5.78
C SER A 59 -5.01 11.88 -6.77
N ARG A 60 -4.77 11.62 -8.07
CA ARG A 60 -4.85 12.66 -9.11
C ARG A 60 -6.28 13.16 -9.33
N GLN A 61 -7.27 12.28 -9.20
CA GLN A 61 -8.68 12.69 -9.32
C GLN A 61 -9.09 13.58 -8.15
N ASP A 62 -8.68 13.22 -6.94
CA ASP A 62 -8.96 13.98 -5.73
C ASP A 62 -8.30 15.38 -5.78
N GLU A 63 -7.05 15.46 -6.25
CA GLU A 63 -6.35 16.73 -6.51
C GLU A 63 -7.10 17.61 -7.53
N GLN A 64 -7.59 17.00 -8.63
CA GLN A 64 -8.35 17.72 -9.66
C GLN A 64 -9.70 18.22 -9.15
N LEU A 65 -10.37 17.47 -8.28
CA LEU A 65 -11.62 17.87 -7.66
C LEU A 65 -11.39 19.03 -6.68
N ALA A 66 -10.37 18.95 -5.84
CA ALA A 66 -9.99 20.03 -4.92
C ALA A 66 -9.64 21.33 -5.67
N ALA A 67 -8.92 21.23 -6.80
CA ALA A 67 -8.55 22.37 -7.63
C ALA A 67 -9.74 23.01 -8.39
N LYS A 68 -10.88 22.32 -8.50
CA LYS A 68 -12.12 22.87 -9.06
C LYS A 68 -12.95 23.57 -7.99
N GLN A 69 -13.03 23.00 -6.79
CA GLN A 69 -13.78 23.57 -5.67
C GLN A 69 -13.20 24.89 -5.15
N HIS A 70 -11.92 25.15 -5.36
CA HIS A 70 -11.27 26.40 -4.96
C HIS A 70 -11.48 27.57 -5.93
N ARG A 71 -12.17 27.34 -7.06
CA ARG A 71 -12.40 28.34 -8.13
C ARG A 71 -13.83 28.91 -8.18
N ASP A 72 -14.73 28.39 -7.36
CA ASP A 72 -16.10 28.90 -7.13
C ASP A 72 -16.15 29.71 -5.82
#